data_AF-A0A525VS20-F1
#
_entry.id   AF-A0A525VS20-F1
#
_cell.length_a   1.000
_cell.length_b   1.000
_cell.length_c   1.000
_cell.angle_alpha   90.00
_cell.angle_beta   90.00
_cell.angle_gamma   90.00
#
_symmetry.space_group_name_H-M   'P 1'
#
loop_
_entity.id
_entity.type
_entity.pdbx_description
1 polymer ?
#
loop_
_entity_poly.entity_id
_entity_poly.type
_entity_poly.pdbx_seq_one_letter_code
_entity_poly.pdbx_strand_id
1 'polypeptide(L)'
;MVSDNTDDFQKELIGLFVQEAHEWLQRIHDALDELQQWPAPERHAKLIHTMSAGVTSLGGSAATIDLPDVTQASFAALPFIEALQDPLKAGSAQDFLSLCKQLGQIHTALTQATGVSFDDEGSGAVAEIVDAGLSPEKFLKTLQELQNKQSSDTGSGRNVILSLIEQMEGQIQAGVQGIDPTTVQGYLARVSEAEESFLKAIDAQVPEIMKKMRLLKMAGSELSAHRVALEASLQDVAQLRAEAQQVNAGSAMMFFTGLHVLLTMVTQRRVLLAATRVESVTSRLHMMGDAIRLWVEHGRAQRAAIDQALQAD
;
A
#
# COMPACT_ATOMS: atom_id res chain seq x y z
N MET A 1 -42.24 -35.37 -17.14
CA MET A 1 -41.81 -34.47 -16.05
C MET A 1 -40.38 -34.82 -15.64
N VAL A 2 -39.40 -34.68 -16.55
CA VAL A 2 -37.99 -35.09 -16.32
C VAL A 2 -37.02 -33.90 -16.48
N SER A 3 -37.53 -32.72 -16.79
CA SER A 3 -36.73 -31.50 -17.04
C SER A 3 -36.46 -30.66 -15.78
N ASP A 4 -37.22 -30.82 -14.68
CA ASP A 4 -37.02 -30.03 -13.45
C ASP A 4 -35.80 -30.48 -12.64
N ASN A 5 -35.47 -31.79 -12.66
CA ASN A 5 -34.45 -32.36 -11.77
C ASN A 5 -33.01 -32.06 -12.21
N THR A 6 -32.79 -31.81 -13.50
CA THR A 6 -31.45 -31.49 -14.05
C THR A 6 -31.06 -30.05 -13.75
N ASP A 7 -32.03 -29.13 -13.82
CA ASP A 7 -31.81 -27.72 -13.51
C ASP A 7 -31.54 -27.50 -12.02
N ASP A 8 -32.19 -28.26 -11.14
CA ASP A 8 -31.96 -28.18 -9.70
C ASP A 8 -30.59 -28.74 -9.29
N PHE A 9 -30.15 -29.85 -9.90
CA PHE A 9 -28.79 -30.38 -9.71
C PHE A 9 -27.71 -29.44 -10.26
N GLN A 10 -27.95 -28.80 -11.41
CA GLN A 10 -27.04 -27.79 -11.96
C GLN A 10 -26.96 -26.55 -11.06
N LYS A 11 -28.08 -26.08 -10.50
CA LYS A 11 -28.08 -24.97 -9.53
C LYS A 11 -27.32 -25.32 -8.25
N GLU A 12 -27.45 -26.55 -7.75
CA GLU A 12 -26.70 -27.01 -6.58
C GLU A 12 -25.19 -27.09 -6.85
N LEU A 13 -24.80 -27.60 -8.02
CA LEU A 13 -23.39 -27.62 -8.46
C LEU A 13 -22.82 -26.21 -8.62
N ILE A 14 -23.58 -25.28 -9.21
CA ILE A 14 -23.17 -23.88 -9.33
C ILE A 14 -23.05 -23.26 -7.94
N GLY A 15 -23.96 -23.54 -7.01
CA GLY A 15 -23.89 -23.03 -5.63
C GLY A 15 -22.66 -23.52 -4.87
N LEU A 16 -22.33 -24.82 -4.97
CA LEU A 16 -21.11 -25.39 -4.39
C LEU A 16 -19.84 -24.81 -5.02
N PHE A 17 -19.85 -24.63 -6.34
CA PHE A 17 -18.75 -23.99 -7.06
C PHE A 17 -18.56 -22.53 -6.65
N VAL A 18 -19.63 -21.75 -6.49
CA VAL A 18 -19.58 -20.35 -6.02
C VAL A 18 -18.91 -20.29 -4.64
N GLN A 19 -19.29 -21.18 -3.72
CA GLN A 19 -18.69 -21.22 -2.40
C GLN A 19 -17.20 -21.59 -2.46
N GLU A 20 -16.85 -22.62 -3.24
CA GLU A 20 -15.45 -23.02 -3.45
C GLU A 20 -14.63 -21.88 -4.10
N ALA A 21 -15.20 -21.21 -5.10
CA ALA A 21 -14.58 -20.09 -5.78
C ALA A 21 -14.31 -18.93 -4.83
N HIS A 22 -15.26 -18.63 -3.94
CA HIS A 22 -15.08 -17.59 -2.92
C HIS A 22 -13.94 -17.92 -1.96
N GLU A 23 -13.84 -19.17 -1.48
CA GLU A 23 -12.73 -19.59 -0.63
C GLU A 23 -11.36 -19.48 -1.32
N TRP A 24 -11.30 -19.87 -2.59
CA TRP A 24 -10.05 -19.78 -3.36
C TRP A 24 -9.66 -18.32 -3.62
N LEU A 25 -10.61 -17.47 -4.02
CA LEU A 25 -10.36 -16.04 -4.23
C LEU A 25 -9.90 -15.36 -2.95
N GLN A 26 -10.52 -15.64 -1.80
CA GLN A 26 -10.11 -15.09 -0.51
C GLN A 26 -8.67 -15.48 -0.17
N ARG A 27 -8.32 -16.77 -0.30
CA ARG A 27 -6.95 -17.24 -0.06
C ARG A 27 -5.93 -16.60 -1.00
N ILE A 28 -6.31 -16.32 -2.25
CA ILE A 28 -5.45 -15.64 -3.21
C ILE A 28 -5.26 -14.17 -2.81
N HIS A 29 -6.32 -13.46 -2.39
CA HIS A 29 -6.22 -12.08 -1.89
C HIS A 29 -5.35 -11.99 -0.64
N ASP A 30 -5.57 -12.84 0.35
CA ASP A 30 -4.75 -12.87 1.58
C ASP A 30 -3.27 -13.13 1.24
N ALA A 31 -3.01 -14.01 0.27
CA ALA A 31 -1.65 -14.30 -0.18
C ALA A 31 -1.01 -13.13 -0.95
N LEU A 32 -1.78 -12.40 -1.75
CA LEU A 32 -1.35 -11.18 -2.44
C LEU A 32 -1.00 -10.07 -1.46
N ASP A 33 -1.84 -9.83 -0.47
CA ASP A 33 -1.64 -8.82 0.57
C ASP A 33 -0.39 -9.12 1.41
N GLU A 34 -0.16 -10.40 1.73
CA GLU A 34 1.06 -10.80 2.42
C GLU A 34 2.30 -10.64 1.53
N LEU A 35 2.18 -10.90 0.22
CA LEU A 35 3.29 -10.75 -0.73
C LEU A 35 3.70 -9.28 -0.92
N GLN A 36 2.75 -8.35 -0.87
CA GLN A 36 3.02 -6.90 -0.88
C GLN A 36 3.84 -6.43 0.32
N GLN A 37 3.81 -7.17 1.44
CA GLN A 37 4.56 -6.85 2.65
C GLN A 37 6.03 -7.31 2.59
N TRP A 38 6.47 -7.86 1.45
CA TRP A 38 7.83 -8.37 1.22
C TRP A 38 8.29 -9.39 2.28
N PRO A 39 7.60 -10.54 2.39
CA PRO A 39 7.89 -11.56 3.38
C PRO A 39 9.19 -12.30 3.05
N ALA A 40 9.71 -13.08 4.02
CA ALA A 40 10.92 -13.88 3.83
C ALA A 40 10.83 -14.79 2.58
N PRO A 41 11.94 -15.08 1.87
CA PRO A 41 11.92 -15.78 0.58
C PRO A 41 11.27 -17.17 0.64
N GLU A 42 11.37 -17.86 1.79
CA GLU A 42 10.71 -19.14 2.04
C GLU A 42 9.17 -18.99 2.11
N ARG A 43 8.70 -17.90 2.72
CA ARG A 43 7.27 -17.57 2.81
C ARG A 43 6.75 -17.10 1.46
N HIS A 44 7.52 -16.29 0.75
CA HIS A 44 7.22 -15.83 -0.60
C HIS A 44 6.96 -16.99 -1.57
N ALA A 45 7.86 -18.00 -1.61
CA ALA A 45 7.67 -19.19 -2.44
C ALA A 45 6.39 -19.97 -2.09
N LYS A 46 6.04 -20.03 -0.79
CA LYS A 46 4.81 -20.68 -0.32
C LYS A 46 3.55 -19.92 -0.74
N LEU A 47 3.58 -18.59 -0.71
CA LEU A 47 2.47 -17.75 -1.16
C LEU A 47 2.21 -17.91 -2.66
N ILE A 48 3.27 -17.84 -3.47
CA ILE A 48 3.18 -18.08 -4.92
C ILE A 48 2.61 -19.47 -5.24
N HIS A 49 3.05 -20.51 -4.53
CA HIS A 49 2.51 -21.86 -4.71
C HIS A 49 1.02 -21.94 -4.32
N THR A 50 0.62 -21.26 -3.24
CA THR A 50 -0.78 -21.21 -2.79
C THR A 50 -1.67 -20.55 -3.84
N MET A 51 -1.21 -19.46 -4.45
CA MET A 51 -1.93 -18.75 -5.50
C MET A 51 -2.05 -19.58 -6.78
N SER A 52 -0.95 -20.23 -7.20
CA SER A 52 -0.94 -21.12 -8.37
C SER A 52 -1.89 -22.31 -8.18
N ALA A 53 -1.89 -22.91 -7.00
CA ALA A 53 -2.83 -23.98 -6.65
C ALA A 53 -4.28 -23.48 -6.69
N GLY A 54 -4.56 -22.31 -6.12
CA GLY A 54 -5.89 -21.70 -6.10
C GLY A 54 -6.46 -21.46 -7.51
N VAL A 55 -5.69 -20.83 -8.41
CA VAL A 55 -6.19 -20.59 -9.79
C VAL A 55 -6.30 -21.87 -10.62
N THR A 56 -5.46 -22.87 -10.36
CA THR A 56 -5.55 -24.18 -11.03
C THR A 56 -6.78 -24.95 -10.58
N SER A 57 -7.04 -24.98 -9.27
CA SER A 57 -8.24 -25.59 -8.70
C SER A 57 -9.51 -24.88 -9.18
N LEU A 58 -9.52 -23.54 -9.18
CA LEU A 58 -10.65 -22.76 -9.66
C LEU A 58 -10.96 -23.03 -11.15
N GLY A 59 -9.93 -23.00 -12.00
CA GLY A 59 -10.07 -23.33 -13.43
C GLY A 59 -10.50 -24.77 -13.67
N GLY A 60 -9.99 -25.71 -12.86
CA GLY A 60 -10.38 -27.12 -12.90
C GLY A 60 -11.86 -27.32 -12.53
N SER A 61 -12.30 -26.75 -11.41
CA SER A 61 -13.70 -26.81 -10.98
C SER A 61 -14.62 -26.14 -12.00
N ALA A 62 -14.23 -24.97 -12.55
CA ALA A 62 -14.99 -24.28 -13.60
C ALA A 62 -15.16 -25.12 -14.87
N ALA A 63 -14.14 -25.89 -15.27
CA ALA A 63 -14.22 -26.79 -16.41
C ALA A 63 -15.20 -27.95 -16.18
N THR A 64 -15.38 -28.41 -14.94
CA THR A 64 -16.33 -29.50 -14.62
C THR A 64 -17.79 -29.08 -14.71
N ILE A 65 -18.08 -27.79 -14.54
CA ILE A 65 -19.43 -27.21 -14.61
C ILE A 65 -19.68 -26.42 -15.92
N ASP A 66 -18.81 -26.63 -16.92
CA ASP A 66 -18.90 -26.04 -18.27
C ASP A 66 -18.91 -24.50 -18.28
N LEU A 67 -18.01 -23.89 -17.50
CA LEU A 67 -17.77 -22.43 -17.50
C LEU A 67 -16.47 -22.09 -18.24
N PRO A 68 -16.49 -21.98 -19.59
CA PRO A 68 -15.28 -21.79 -20.39
C PRO A 68 -14.58 -20.46 -20.10
N ASP A 69 -15.34 -19.38 -19.86
CA ASP A 69 -14.79 -18.04 -19.62
C ASP A 69 -14.01 -18.00 -18.29
N VAL A 70 -14.54 -18.64 -17.24
CA VAL A 70 -13.88 -18.74 -15.93
C VAL A 70 -12.65 -19.64 -16.01
N THR A 71 -12.75 -20.75 -16.73
CA THR A 71 -11.64 -21.68 -16.98
C THR A 71 -10.48 -20.95 -17.66
N GLN A 72 -10.78 -20.22 -18.74
CA GLN A 72 -9.80 -19.47 -19.50
C GLN A 72 -9.16 -18.36 -18.67
N ALA A 73 -9.97 -17.57 -17.94
CA ALA A 73 -9.48 -16.50 -17.09
C ALA A 73 -8.56 -17.02 -15.97
N SER A 74 -8.90 -18.17 -15.37
CA SER A 74 -8.14 -18.81 -14.30
C SER A 74 -6.77 -19.31 -14.77
N PHE A 75 -6.71 -20.04 -15.90
CA PHE A 75 -5.43 -20.52 -16.42
C PHE A 75 -4.55 -19.41 -16.99
N ALA A 76 -5.14 -18.33 -17.50
CA ALA A 76 -4.41 -17.16 -17.94
C ALA A 76 -3.71 -16.40 -16.79
N ALA A 77 -4.03 -16.68 -15.52
CA ALA A 77 -3.32 -16.14 -14.36
C ALA A 77 -1.97 -16.81 -14.08
N LEU A 78 -1.75 -18.05 -14.52
CA LEU A 78 -0.55 -18.83 -14.20
C LEU A 78 0.76 -18.16 -14.63
N PRO A 79 0.91 -17.63 -15.86
CA PRO A 79 2.15 -16.98 -16.29
C PRO A 79 2.49 -15.74 -15.46
N PHE A 80 1.48 -15.03 -14.96
CA PHE A 80 1.66 -13.85 -14.09
C PHE A 80 2.09 -14.25 -12.67
N ILE A 81 1.57 -15.36 -12.15
CA ILE A 81 2.01 -15.92 -10.86
C ILE A 81 3.45 -16.43 -10.95
N GLU A 82 3.81 -17.08 -12.06
CA GLU A 82 5.19 -17.54 -12.32
C GLU A 82 6.17 -16.37 -12.46
N ALA A 83 5.76 -15.25 -13.06
CA ALA A 83 6.57 -14.05 -13.16
C ALA A 83 6.95 -13.48 -11.79
N LEU A 84 6.10 -13.69 -10.78
CA LEU A 84 6.34 -13.26 -9.40
C LEU A 84 7.21 -14.25 -8.59
N GLN A 85 7.74 -15.34 -9.17
CA GLN A 85 8.59 -16.28 -8.42
C GLN A 85 9.96 -15.70 -8.03
N ASP A 86 10.54 -14.80 -8.82
CA ASP A 86 11.88 -14.26 -8.61
C ASP A 86 11.83 -12.92 -7.84
N PRO A 87 12.19 -12.89 -6.54
CA PRO A 87 12.14 -11.67 -5.74
C PRO A 87 13.22 -10.64 -6.15
N LEU A 88 14.24 -11.05 -6.92
CA LEU A 88 15.39 -10.23 -7.28
C LEU A 88 15.25 -9.58 -8.66
N LYS A 89 14.25 -9.97 -9.46
CA LYS A 89 13.81 -9.20 -10.65
C LYS A 89 13.03 -7.97 -10.18
N ALA A 90 13.79 -6.97 -9.74
CA ALA A 90 13.31 -5.64 -9.39
C ALA A 90 12.61 -4.98 -10.60
N GLY A 91 11.29 -5.14 -10.65
CA GLY A 91 10.37 -4.59 -11.65
C GLY A 91 8.91 -5.05 -11.49
N SER A 92 8.62 -5.87 -10.46
CA SER A 92 7.39 -6.65 -10.31
C SER A 92 6.11 -5.85 -10.01
N ALA A 93 6.16 -4.52 -9.89
CA ALA A 93 4.94 -3.72 -9.77
C ALA A 93 4.03 -3.94 -10.99
N GLN A 94 4.61 -4.05 -12.19
CA GLN A 94 3.86 -4.32 -13.41
C GLN A 94 3.32 -5.76 -13.46
N ASP A 95 4.10 -6.75 -13.02
CA ASP A 95 3.67 -8.15 -12.98
C ASP A 95 2.58 -8.37 -11.93
N PHE A 96 2.70 -7.69 -10.79
CA PHE A 96 1.71 -7.66 -9.72
C PHE A 96 0.40 -6.99 -10.16
N LEU A 97 0.49 -5.84 -10.83
CA LEU A 97 -0.68 -5.17 -11.41
C LEU A 97 -1.34 -6.03 -12.50
N SER A 98 -0.53 -6.73 -13.30
CA SER A 98 -1.04 -7.66 -14.32
C SER A 98 -1.78 -8.83 -13.68
N LEU A 99 -1.29 -9.36 -12.57
CA LEU A 99 -1.97 -10.40 -11.80
C LEU A 99 -3.26 -9.89 -11.15
N CYS A 100 -3.26 -8.69 -10.56
CA CYS A 100 -4.48 -8.10 -9.98
C CYS A 100 -5.55 -7.88 -11.06
N LYS A 101 -5.14 -7.40 -12.24
CA LYS A 101 -6.03 -7.27 -13.40
C LYS A 101 -6.60 -8.63 -13.82
N GLN A 102 -5.77 -9.66 -13.86
CA GLN A 102 -6.21 -11.01 -14.23
C GLN A 102 -7.17 -11.60 -13.19
N LEU A 103 -6.96 -11.33 -11.91
CA LEU A 103 -7.87 -11.74 -10.84
C LEU A 103 -9.22 -11.01 -10.93
N GLY A 104 -9.21 -9.73 -11.28
CA GLY A 104 -10.44 -8.98 -11.58
C GLY A 104 -11.20 -9.54 -12.79
N GLN A 105 -10.51 -10.04 -13.80
CA GLN A 105 -11.14 -10.74 -14.94
C GLN A 105 -11.77 -12.07 -14.53
N ILE A 106 -11.12 -12.82 -13.64
CA ILE A 106 -11.68 -14.04 -13.05
C ILE A 106 -12.96 -13.73 -12.28
N HIS A 107 -12.96 -12.67 -11.45
CA HIS A 107 -14.14 -12.23 -10.69
C HIS A 107 -15.29 -11.78 -11.60
N THR A 108 -14.98 -11.03 -12.66
CA THR A 108 -15.97 -10.62 -13.67
C THR A 108 -16.58 -11.83 -14.38
N ALA A 109 -15.74 -12.79 -14.81
CA ALA A 109 -16.19 -14.01 -15.46
C ALA A 109 -17.06 -14.88 -14.53
N LEU A 110 -16.68 -14.98 -13.25
CA LEU A 110 -17.45 -15.69 -12.23
C LEU A 110 -18.81 -15.02 -11.99
N THR A 111 -18.85 -13.70 -11.90
CA THR A 111 -20.09 -12.93 -11.70
C THR A 111 -21.02 -13.08 -12.91
N GLN A 112 -20.48 -13.05 -14.14
CA GLN A 112 -21.25 -13.26 -15.36
C GLN A 112 -21.78 -14.69 -15.49
N ALA A 113 -20.99 -15.68 -15.08
CA ALA A 113 -21.33 -17.09 -15.20
C ALA A 113 -22.31 -17.58 -14.13
N THR A 114 -22.22 -17.06 -12.91
CA THR A 114 -22.99 -17.54 -11.76
C THR A 114 -24.10 -16.60 -11.31
N GLY A 115 -24.06 -15.32 -11.75
CA GLY A 115 -25.00 -14.29 -11.33
C GLY A 115 -24.84 -13.83 -9.88
N VAL A 116 -23.83 -14.36 -9.17
CA VAL A 116 -23.50 -13.99 -7.78
C VAL A 116 -22.37 -12.98 -7.83
N SER A 117 -22.53 -11.84 -7.16
CA SER A 117 -21.39 -10.94 -6.94
C SER A 117 -20.49 -11.54 -5.86
N PHE A 118 -19.21 -11.68 -6.18
CA PHE A 118 -18.18 -12.14 -5.24
C PHE A 118 -17.53 -10.96 -4.49
N ASP A 119 -18.15 -9.78 -4.53
CA ASP A 119 -17.76 -8.64 -3.71
C ASP A 119 -18.12 -8.94 -2.24
N ASP A 120 -17.13 -8.76 -1.37
CA ASP A 120 -17.26 -8.94 0.08
C ASP A 120 -18.50 -8.20 0.60
N GLU A 121 -19.32 -8.86 1.43
CA GLU A 121 -20.51 -8.28 2.07
C GLU A 121 -20.07 -7.14 3.00
N GLY A 122 -19.92 -5.97 2.39
CA GLY A 122 -19.47 -4.74 3.01
C GLY A 122 -19.94 -3.50 2.27
N SER A 123 -21.01 -3.57 1.47
CA SER A 123 -21.83 -2.40 1.10
C SER A 123 -23.09 -2.81 0.33
N GLY A 124 -24.11 -3.27 1.05
CA GLY A 124 -25.47 -3.35 0.50
C GLY A 124 -26.13 -1.97 0.47
N ALA A 125 -26.56 -1.54 -0.73
CA ALA A 125 -27.46 -0.42 -1.12
C ALA A 125 -26.77 0.48 -2.19
N VAL A 126 -27.26 0.68 -3.41
CA VAL A 126 -28.58 0.45 -4.05
C VAL A 126 -28.37 0.30 -5.56
N ALA A 127 -29.27 -0.46 -6.18
CA ALA A 127 -29.58 -0.41 -7.61
C ALA A 127 -29.79 1.03 -8.14
N GLU A 128 -29.54 1.19 -9.44
CA GLU A 128 -29.98 2.30 -10.28
C GLU A 128 -29.69 3.73 -9.76
N ILE A 129 -28.48 4.22 -10.00
CA ILE A 129 -28.30 5.62 -10.41
C ILE A 129 -27.48 5.60 -11.71
N VAL A 130 -28.19 5.89 -12.80
CA VAL A 130 -27.59 6.33 -14.06
C VAL A 130 -26.85 7.64 -13.77
N ASP A 131 -25.56 7.66 -14.11
CA ASP A 131 -24.73 8.85 -14.38
C ASP A 131 -24.20 9.64 -13.17
N ALA A 132 -23.07 9.20 -12.59
CA ALA A 132 -22.18 10.04 -11.76
C ALA A 132 -20.73 9.51 -11.70
N GLY A 133 -20.28 8.76 -12.71
CA GLY A 133 -18.87 8.39 -12.80
C GLY A 133 -18.06 9.59 -13.31
N LEU A 134 -17.08 10.06 -12.55
CA LEU A 134 -16.13 11.06 -13.06
C LEU A 134 -15.40 10.47 -14.26
N SER A 135 -15.38 11.21 -15.38
CA SER A 135 -14.63 10.82 -16.57
C SER A 135 -13.13 10.76 -16.21
N PRO A 136 -12.47 9.61 -16.33
CA PRO A 136 -11.08 9.46 -15.92
C PRO A 136 -10.12 10.42 -16.64
N GLU A 137 -10.43 10.73 -17.89
CA GLU A 137 -9.66 11.66 -18.73
C GLU A 137 -9.73 13.10 -18.22
N LYS A 138 -10.91 13.54 -17.77
CA LYS A 138 -11.09 14.90 -17.19
C LYS A 138 -10.38 15.01 -15.85
N PHE A 139 -10.55 14.02 -14.98
CA PHE A 139 -9.90 14.01 -13.67
C PHE A 139 -8.37 13.97 -13.79
N LEU A 140 -7.82 13.14 -14.69
CA LEU A 140 -6.40 13.12 -14.98
C LEU A 140 -5.87 14.48 -15.46
N LYS A 141 -6.62 15.17 -16.33
CA LYS A 141 -6.24 16.52 -16.78
C LYS A 141 -6.21 17.51 -15.62
N THR A 142 -7.20 17.46 -14.72
CA THR A 142 -7.23 18.30 -13.51
C THR A 142 -6.05 18.01 -12.58
N LEU A 143 -5.68 16.73 -12.40
CA LEU A 143 -4.49 16.33 -11.63
C LEU A 143 -3.18 16.84 -12.26
N GLN A 144 -3.04 16.76 -13.59
CA GLN A 144 -1.87 17.29 -14.31
C GLN A 144 -1.77 18.82 -14.21
N GLU A 145 -2.90 19.54 -14.27
CA GLU A 145 -2.95 20.98 -14.06
C GLU A 145 -2.58 21.37 -12.61
N LEU A 146 -3.04 20.60 -11.62
CA LEU A 146 -2.65 20.77 -10.22
C LEU A 146 -1.16 20.49 -10.02
N GLN A 147 -0.61 19.46 -10.67
CA GLN A 147 0.82 19.16 -10.63
C GLN A 147 1.63 20.33 -11.20
N ASN A 148 1.30 20.82 -12.39
CA ASN A 148 2.02 21.91 -13.05
C ASN A 148 2.02 23.21 -12.23
N LYS A 149 0.94 23.50 -11.48
CA LYS A 149 0.88 24.62 -10.54
C LYS A 149 1.84 24.44 -9.36
N GLN A 150 2.12 23.20 -8.96
CA GLN A 150 2.94 22.84 -7.80
C GLN A 150 4.41 22.58 -8.13
N SER A 151 4.76 22.32 -9.40
CA SER A 151 6.13 22.11 -9.90
C SER A 151 7.11 23.27 -9.64
N SER A 152 6.61 24.41 -9.15
CA SER A 152 7.43 25.56 -8.75
C SER A 152 8.03 25.42 -7.35
N ASP A 153 7.52 24.52 -6.50
CA ASP A 153 8.02 24.29 -5.13
C ASP A 153 8.76 22.94 -5.05
N THR A 154 9.87 22.88 -5.78
CA THR A 154 10.67 21.67 -5.96
C THR A 154 11.52 21.39 -4.72
N GLY A 155 11.12 20.38 -3.93
CA GLY A 155 12.04 19.82 -2.93
C GLY A 155 11.51 18.75 -1.99
N SER A 156 10.19 18.64 -1.80
CA SER A 156 9.67 17.84 -0.69
C SER A 156 8.92 16.59 -1.15
N GLY A 157 9.66 15.65 -1.77
CA GLY A 157 9.48 14.19 -1.71
C GLY A 157 8.11 13.53 -1.92
N ARG A 158 7.05 14.26 -2.20
CA ARG A 158 5.69 13.75 -2.28
C ARG A 158 5.10 14.08 -3.61
N ASN A 159 4.54 13.05 -4.23
CA ASN A 159 3.66 13.23 -5.34
C ASN A 159 2.43 12.33 -5.16
N VAL A 160 1.59 12.60 -4.15
CA VAL A 160 0.26 11.96 -4.11
C VAL A 160 -0.52 12.27 -5.39
N ILE A 161 -0.28 13.45 -5.97
CA ILE A 161 -0.75 13.79 -7.30
C ILE A 161 -0.10 12.90 -8.38
N LEU A 162 1.21 12.60 -8.36
CA LEU A 162 1.77 11.64 -9.33
C LEU A 162 1.24 10.23 -9.11
N SER A 163 1.14 9.76 -7.86
CA SER A 163 0.61 8.43 -7.58
C SER A 163 -0.83 8.29 -8.07
N LEU A 164 -1.64 9.34 -7.92
CA LEU A 164 -2.98 9.39 -8.51
C LEU A 164 -2.92 9.51 -10.04
N ILE A 165 -2.01 10.29 -10.63
CA ILE A 165 -1.83 10.36 -12.09
C ILE A 165 -1.47 8.98 -12.64
N GLU A 166 -0.46 8.30 -12.09
CA GLU A 166 -0.04 6.95 -12.49
C GLU A 166 -1.19 5.95 -12.34
N GLN A 167 -1.95 6.04 -11.25
CA GLN A 167 -3.13 5.20 -11.03
C GLN A 167 -4.24 5.48 -12.06
N MET A 168 -4.51 6.75 -12.38
CA MET A 168 -5.52 7.14 -13.37
C MET A 168 -5.09 6.76 -14.79
N GLU A 169 -3.82 6.93 -15.15
CA GLU A 169 -3.25 6.47 -16.42
C GLU A 169 -3.40 4.96 -16.57
N GLY A 170 -3.13 4.20 -15.50
CA GLY A 170 -3.35 2.77 -15.46
C GLY A 170 -4.83 2.39 -15.65
N GLN A 171 -5.76 3.13 -15.04
CA GLN A 171 -7.20 2.89 -15.19
C GLN A 171 -7.73 3.20 -16.60
N ILE A 172 -7.24 4.29 -17.22
CA ILE A 172 -7.57 4.64 -18.61
C ILE A 172 -7.04 3.56 -19.57
N GLN A 173 -5.80 3.09 -19.37
CA GLN A 173 -5.22 2.00 -20.17
C GLN A 173 -5.96 0.67 -19.97
N ALA A 174 -6.55 0.47 -18.79
CA ALA A 174 -7.38 -0.70 -18.49
C ALA A 174 -8.81 -0.60 -19.05
N GLY A 175 -9.22 0.55 -19.60
CA GLY A 175 -10.56 0.76 -20.17
C GLY A 175 -11.65 1.03 -19.13
N VAL A 176 -11.29 1.42 -17.91
CA VAL A 176 -12.24 1.81 -16.86
C VAL A 176 -12.94 3.09 -17.28
N GLN A 177 -14.28 3.08 -17.34
CA GLN A 177 -15.05 4.22 -17.87
C GLN A 177 -15.54 5.22 -16.81
N GLY A 178 -15.40 4.90 -15.52
CA GLY A 178 -15.81 5.78 -14.44
C GLY A 178 -14.95 5.60 -13.20
N ILE A 179 -14.53 6.71 -12.61
CA ILE A 179 -13.92 6.72 -11.29
C ILE A 179 -15.03 6.89 -10.26
N ASP A 180 -15.05 6.00 -9.28
CA ASP A 180 -15.84 6.22 -8.08
C ASP A 180 -15.13 7.25 -7.17
N PRO A 181 -15.74 8.44 -6.97
CA PRO A 181 -15.15 9.48 -6.12
C PRO A 181 -15.00 9.04 -4.65
N THR A 182 -15.80 8.07 -4.17
CA THR A 182 -15.70 7.58 -2.79
C THR A 182 -14.43 6.77 -2.57
N THR A 183 -13.99 5.99 -3.57
CA THR A 183 -12.70 5.30 -3.57
C THR A 183 -11.53 6.27 -3.49
N VAL A 184 -11.56 7.37 -4.24
CA VAL A 184 -10.50 8.40 -4.19
C VAL A 184 -10.49 9.09 -2.83
N GLN A 185 -11.66 9.45 -2.29
CA GLN A 185 -11.78 10.05 -0.95
C GLN A 185 -11.27 9.10 0.15
N GLY A 186 -11.60 7.80 0.07
CA GLY A 186 -11.12 6.79 1.01
C GLY A 186 -9.59 6.63 0.97
N TYR A 187 -8.98 6.74 -0.20
CA TYR A 187 -7.51 6.79 -0.31
C TYR A 187 -6.94 8.07 0.33
N LEU A 188 -7.49 9.25 0.03
CA LEU A 188 -7.03 10.52 0.60
C LEU A 188 -7.15 10.56 2.14
N ALA A 189 -8.23 9.98 2.69
CA ALA A 189 -8.45 9.86 4.12
C ALA A 189 -7.37 8.99 4.80
N ARG A 190 -7.09 7.80 4.25
CA ARG A 190 -6.02 6.91 4.76
C ARG A 190 -4.66 7.58 4.73
N VAL A 191 -4.35 8.29 3.65
CA VAL A 191 -3.10 9.05 3.52
C VAL A 191 -3.03 10.20 4.54
N SER A 192 -4.15 10.87 4.81
CA SER A 192 -4.23 11.91 5.85
C SER A 192 -4.00 11.34 7.25
N GLU A 193 -4.62 10.21 7.58
CA GLU A 193 -4.48 9.56 8.89
C GLU A 193 -3.04 9.10 9.15
N ALA A 194 -2.40 8.49 8.15
CA ALA A 194 -1.01 8.04 8.24
C ALA A 194 -0.05 9.22 8.51
N GLU A 195 -0.26 10.35 7.85
CA GLU A 195 0.58 11.54 8.06
C GLU A 195 0.35 12.24 9.39
N GLU A 196 -0.89 12.30 9.86
CA GLU A 196 -1.17 12.81 11.19
C GLU A 196 -0.55 11.93 12.27
N SER A 197 -0.57 10.62 12.08
CA SER A 197 0.08 9.65 12.96
C SER A 197 1.59 9.85 12.96
N PHE A 198 2.20 10.01 11.78
CA PHE A 198 3.63 10.31 11.68
C PHE A 198 4.01 11.65 12.32
N LEU A 199 3.20 12.70 12.13
CA LEU A 199 3.43 14.00 12.75
C LEU A 199 3.38 13.91 14.28
N LYS A 200 2.40 13.19 14.83
CA LYS A 200 2.31 12.91 16.28
C LYS A 200 3.53 12.14 16.78
N ALA A 201 4.01 11.16 16.03
CA ALA A 201 5.21 10.41 16.37
C ALA A 201 6.45 11.31 16.40
N ILE A 202 6.59 12.21 15.42
CA ILE A 202 7.67 13.21 15.37
C ILE A 202 7.61 14.14 16.57
N ASP A 203 6.43 14.69 16.89
CA ASP A 203 6.25 15.60 18.02
C ASP A 203 6.55 14.96 19.37
N ALA A 204 6.26 13.67 19.53
CA ALA A 204 6.56 12.93 20.75
C ALA A 204 8.02 12.48 20.84
N GLN A 205 8.56 11.91 19.76
CA GLN A 205 9.83 11.16 19.81
C GLN A 205 11.05 12.04 19.55
N VAL A 206 10.96 13.07 18.69
CA VAL A 206 12.10 13.97 18.40
C VAL A 206 12.58 14.69 19.65
N PRO A 207 11.72 15.32 20.49
CA PRO A 207 12.17 15.98 21.71
C PRO A 207 12.81 15.02 22.73
N GLU A 208 12.25 13.80 22.86
CA GLU A 208 12.78 12.78 23.76
C GLU A 208 14.14 12.25 23.29
N ILE A 209 14.33 12.02 21.99
CA ILE A 209 15.65 11.68 21.42
C ILE A 209 16.64 12.82 21.70
N MET A 210 16.27 14.09 21.49
CA MET A 210 17.16 15.22 21.80
C MET A 210 17.55 15.27 23.28
N LYS A 211 16.60 15.02 24.18
CA LYS A 211 16.83 14.98 25.62
C LYS A 211 17.80 13.85 25.99
N LYS A 212 17.56 12.64 25.47
CA LYS A 212 18.44 11.46 25.65
C LYS A 212 19.85 11.75 25.10
N MET A 213 19.97 12.35 23.92
CA MET A 213 21.26 12.74 23.34
C MET A 213 22.00 13.80 24.15
N ARG A 214 21.30 14.78 24.75
CA ARG A 214 21.92 15.76 25.66
C ARG A 214 22.39 15.14 26.97
N LEU A 215 21.69 14.13 27.50
CA LEU A 215 22.15 13.38 28.68
C LEU A 215 23.47 12.64 28.41
N LEU A 216 23.65 12.12 27.18
CA LEU A 216 24.91 11.50 26.74
C LEU A 216 26.09 12.49 26.71
N LYS A 217 25.84 13.81 26.66
CA LYS A 217 26.88 14.86 26.72
C LYS A 217 27.38 15.12 28.15
N MET A 218 26.54 14.88 29.17
CA MET A 218 26.80 15.35 30.55
C MET A 218 27.35 14.29 31.49
N ALA A 219 27.20 12.99 31.19
CA ALA A 219 27.55 11.96 32.15
C ALA A 219 28.95 11.37 31.86
N GLY A 220 29.89 11.72 32.72
CA GLY A 220 31.21 11.09 32.80
C GLY A 220 31.25 9.87 33.73
N SER A 221 30.18 9.52 34.46
CA SER A 221 30.29 8.60 35.61
C SER A 221 29.46 7.31 35.61
N GLU A 222 28.45 7.11 34.76
CA GLU A 222 27.69 5.83 34.76
C GLU A 222 27.43 5.26 33.36
N LEU A 223 28.33 4.39 32.89
CA LEU A 223 28.29 3.72 31.59
C LEU A 223 27.01 2.87 31.37
N SER A 224 26.35 2.41 32.43
CA SER A 224 25.10 1.65 32.38
C SER A 224 23.91 2.53 31.97
N ALA A 225 23.75 3.70 32.59
CA ALA A 225 22.68 4.64 32.27
C ALA A 225 22.79 5.18 30.83
N HIS A 226 24.03 5.37 30.33
CA HIS A 226 24.27 5.74 28.93
C HIS A 226 23.80 4.68 27.95
N ARG A 227 24.06 3.40 28.26
CA ARG A 227 23.66 2.29 27.40
C ARG A 227 22.14 2.20 27.28
N VAL A 228 21.43 2.29 28.41
CA VAL A 228 19.96 2.27 28.44
C VAL A 228 19.37 3.45 27.66
N ALA A 229 19.91 4.66 27.83
CA ALA A 229 19.44 5.84 27.10
C ALA A 229 19.70 5.74 25.58
N LEU A 230 20.82 5.14 25.19
CA LEU A 230 21.21 4.95 23.79
C LEU A 230 20.38 3.84 23.10
N GLU A 231 20.13 2.72 23.79
CA GLU A 231 19.23 1.66 23.33
C GLU A 231 17.80 2.17 23.17
N ALA A 232 17.29 2.95 24.13
CA ALA A 232 15.98 3.59 24.01
C ALA A 232 15.92 4.56 22.81
N SER A 233 16.99 5.33 22.57
CA SER A 233 17.06 6.23 21.41
C SER A 233 17.11 5.47 20.08
N LEU A 234 17.76 4.30 20.05
CA LEU A 234 17.78 3.43 18.87
C LEU A 234 16.39 2.91 18.51
N GLN A 235 15.62 2.52 19.53
CA GLN A 235 14.24 2.06 19.36
C GLN A 235 13.34 3.19 18.85
N ASP A 236 13.43 4.38 19.45
CA ASP A 236 12.65 5.56 19.01
C ASP A 236 12.97 5.91 17.54
N VAL A 237 14.25 5.92 17.16
CA VAL A 237 14.65 6.22 15.77
C VAL A 237 14.22 5.13 14.79
N ALA A 238 14.21 3.86 15.22
CA ALA A 238 13.69 2.77 14.41
C ALA A 238 12.18 2.90 14.17
N GLN A 239 11.42 3.34 15.19
CA GLN A 239 9.99 3.66 15.04
C GLN A 239 9.80 4.82 14.06
N LEU A 240 10.49 5.95 14.24
CA LEU A 240 10.40 7.09 13.31
C LEU A 240 10.71 6.70 11.86
N ARG A 241 11.64 5.77 11.65
CA ARG A 241 11.95 5.24 10.33
C ARG A 241 10.79 4.43 9.74
N ALA A 242 10.16 3.56 10.54
CA ALA A 242 9.02 2.76 10.09
C ALA A 242 7.82 3.65 9.73
N GLU A 243 7.53 4.65 10.55
CA GLU A 243 6.49 5.64 10.28
C GLU A 243 6.79 6.45 9.01
N ALA A 244 8.04 6.90 8.84
CA ALA A 244 8.48 7.60 7.63
C ALA A 244 8.37 6.74 6.36
N GLN A 245 8.58 5.42 6.48
CA GLN A 245 8.42 4.48 5.37
C GLN A 245 6.94 4.30 5.00
N GLN A 246 6.04 4.19 5.99
CA GLN A 246 4.59 4.07 5.74
C GLN A 246 4.03 5.26 4.97
N VAL A 247 4.48 6.48 5.31
CA VAL A 247 4.02 7.70 4.63
C VAL A 247 4.84 8.05 3.38
N ASN A 248 5.78 7.18 2.98
CA ASN A 248 6.69 7.38 1.86
C ASN A 248 7.48 8.71 1.91
N ALA A 249 7.85 9.15 3.11
CA ALA A 249 8.66 10.35 3.31
C ALA A 249 10.14 10.04 3.07
N GLY A 250 10.54 9.91 1.80
CA GLY A 250 11.88 9.47 1.39
C GLY A 250 13.03 10.23 2.07
N SER A 251 12.94 11.57 2.16
CA SER A 251 13.95 12.41 2.83
C SER A 251 14.06 12.12 4.34
N ALA A 252 12.93 11.90 5.01
CA ALA A 252 12.89 11.57 6.43
C ALA A 252 13.41 10.14 6.68
N MET A 253 13.01 9.18 5.84
CA MET A 253 13.48 7.80 5.90
C MET A 253 15.00 7.71 5.78
N MET A 254 15.61 8.41 4.80
CA MET A 254 17.06 8.44 4.63
C MET A 254 17.76 9.05 5.85
N PHE A 255 17.21 10.13 6.40
CA PHE A 255 17.77 10.78 7.59
C PHE A 255 17.72 9.86 8.83
N PHE A 256 16.57 9.26 9.13
CA PHE A 256 16.43 8.36 10.27
C PHE A 256 17.25 7.08 10.11
N THR A 257 17.40 6.59 8.87
CA THR A 257 18.33 5.48 8.58
C THR A 257 19.78 5.86 8.90
N GLY A 258 20.23 7.04 8.47
CA GLY A 258 21.56 7.54 8.79
C GLY A 258 21.78 7.73 10.30
N LEU A 259 20.78 8.24 11.00
CA LEU A 259 20.82 8.41 12.45
C LEU A 259 20.87 7.05 13.18
N HIS A 260 20.06 6.09 12.75
CA HIS A 260 20.06 4.74 13.30
C HIS A 260 21.44 4.08 13.15
N VAL A 261 22.05 4.15 11.96
CA VAL A 261 23.41 3.64 11.71
C VAL A 261 24.44 4.32 12.63
N LEU A 262 24.35 5.65 12.80
CA LEU A 262 25.23 6.38 13.70
C LEU A 262 25.11 5.90 15.15
N LEU A 263 23.88 5.80 15.67
CA LEU A 263 23.63 5.35 17.05
C LEU A 263 24.05 3.89 17.26
N THR A 264 23.82 3.02 16.28
CA THR A 264 24.26 1.62 16.32
C THR A 264 25.78 1.52 16.38
N MET A 265 26.49 2.35 15.60
CA MET A 265 27.95 2.41 15.64
C MET A 265 28.49 2.90 16.99
N VAL A 266 27.84 3.88 17.59
CA VAL A 266 28.18 4.39 18.93
C VAL A 266 27.96 3.31 20.00
N THR A 267 26.86 2.55 19.88
CA THR A 267 26.50 1.46 20.79
C THR A 267 27.48 0.28 20.68
N GLN A 268 27.76 -0.18 19.46
CA GLN A 268 28.57 -1.39 19.21
C GLN A 268 30.07 -1.13 19.37
N ARG A 269 30.58 -0.01 18.86
CA ARG A 269 32.03 0.31 18.89
C ARG A 269 32.47 1.02 20.15
N ARG A 270 31.55 1.31 21.09
CA ARG A 270 31.80 2.07 22.33
C ARG A 270 32.51 3.40 22.09
N VAL A 271 32.21 4.05 20.97
CA VAL A 271 32.83 5.34 20.62
C VAL A 271 32.10 6.43 21.39
N LEU A 272 32.83 7.16 22.23
CA LEU A 272 32.28 8.37 22.86
C LEU A 272 32.08 9.44 21.79
N LEU A 273 30.84 9.90 21.63
CA LEU A 273 30.54 11.01 20.74
C LEU A 273 31.10 12.30 21.35
N ALA A 274 31.93 13.03 20.60
CA ALA A 274 32.35 14.37 20.99
C ALA A 274 31.13 15.29 21.14
N ALA A 275 31.16 16.19 22.12
CA ALA A 275 30.06 17.13 22.40
C ALA A 275 29.59 17.91 21.17
N THR A 276 30.53 18.31 20.30
CA THR A 276 30.24 19.02 19.04
C THR A 276 29.45 18.17 18.04
N ARG A 277 29.66 16.84 18.01
CA ARG A 277 28.89 15.92 17.15
C ARG A 277 27.48 15.72 17.69
N VAL A 278 27.32 15.62 19.00
CA VAL A 278 26.00 15.53 19.65
C VAL A 278 25.16 16.77 19.34
N GLU A 279 25.76 17.96 19.42
CA GLU A 279 25.09 19.23 19.07
C GLU A 279 24.71 19.29 17.59
N SER A 280 25.61 18.88 16.69
CA SER A 280 25.32 18.82 15.26
C SER A 280 24.15 17.89 14.93
N VAL A 281 24.12 16.69 15.53
CA VAL A 281 23.01 15.74 15.35
C VAL A 281 21.71 16.30 15.92
N THR A 282 21.76 16.90 17.12
CA THR A 282 20.59 17.53 17.76
C THR A 282 20.01 18.66 16.90
N SER A 283 20.87 19.49 16.30
CA SER A 283 20.45 20.57 15.38
C SER A 283 19.83 20.01 14.10
N ARG A 284 20.44 18.97 13.49
CA ARG A 284 19.88 18.32 12.30
C ARG A 284 18.56 17.61 12.57
N LEU A 285 18.41 17.00 13.74
CA LEU A 285 17.15 16.37 14.17
C LEU A 285 16.02 17.41 14.28
N HIS A 286 16.32 18.59 14.83
CA HIS A 286 15.37 19.69 14.90
C HIS A 286 14.97 20.20 13.51
N MET A 287 15.96 20.49 12.65
CA MET A 287 15.70 20.91 11.25
C MET A 287 14.88 19.88 10.47
N MET A 288 15.12 18.58 10.68
CA MET A 288 14.33 17.53 10.05
C MET A 288 12.90 17.50 10.59
N GLY A 289 12.70 17.69 11.90
CA GLY A 289 11.35 17.80 12.48
C GLY A 289 10.53 18.93 11.85
N ASP A 290 11.16 20.08 11.62
CA ASP A 290 10.50 21.23 10.97
C ASP A 290 10.27 20.99 9.48
N ALA A 291 11.20 20.34 8.79
CA ALA A 291 11.02 19.92 7.40
C ALA A 291 9.85 18.93 7.25
N ILE A 292 9.67 18.02 8.21
CA ILE A 292 8.55 17.06 8.21
C ILE A 292 7.22 17.78 8.48
N ARG A 293 7.17 18.74 9.41
CA ARG A 293 5.97 19.58 9.62
C ARG A 293 5.54 20.27 8.34
N LEU A 294 6.50 20.94 7.70
CA LEU A 294 6.26 21.63 6.44
C LEU A 294 5.80 20.64 5.36
N TRP A 295 6.43 19.46 5.28
CA TRP A 295 6.04 18.40 4.35
C TRP A 295 4.58 17.93 4.57
N VAL A 296 4.14 17.74 5.82
CA VAL A 296 2.73 17.39 6.13
C VAL A 296 1.77 18.52 5.74
N GLU A 297 2.14 19.78 5.97
CA GLU A 297 1.33 20.95 5.58
C GLU A 297 1.13 21.02 4.06
N HIS A 298 2.21 20.83 3.29
CA HIS A 298 2.12 20.73 1.83
C HIS A 298 1.22 19.56 1.41
N GLY A 299 1.33 18.43 2.11
CA GLY A 299 0.46 17.28 1.95
C GLY A 299 -1.03 17.57 2.14
N ARG A 300 -1.37 18.30 3.21
CA ARG A 300 -2.76 18.75 3.46
C ARG A 300 -3.25 19.68 2.37
N ALA A 301 -2.42 20.61 1.91
CA ALA A 301 -2.78 21.53 0.83
C ALA A 301 -3.05 20.78 -0.48
N GLN A 302 -2.23 19.77 -0.82
CA GLN A 302 -2.45 18.90 -1.98
C GLN A 302 -3.78 18.15 -1.90
N ARG A 303 -4.07 17.50 -0.77
CA ARG A 303 -5.34 16.79 -0.58
C ARG A 303 -6.55 17.72 -0.69
N ALA A 304 -6.49 18.88 -0.03
CA ALA A 304 -7.57 19.86 -0.10
C ALA A 304 -7.82 20.36 -1.54
N ALA A 305 -6.76 20.50 -2.34
CA ALA A 305 -6.88 20.86 -3.75
C ALA A 305 -7.49 19.72 -4.59
N ILE A 306 -7.19 18.46 -4.27
CA ILE A 306 -7.80 17.29 -4.92
C ILE A 306 -9.28 17.18 -4.51
N ASP A 307 -9.61 17.36 -3.24
CA ASP A 307 -11.00 17.34 -2.76
C ASP A 307 -11.85 18.44 -3.43
N GLN A 308 -11.28 19.64 -3.61
CA GLN A 308 -11.93 20.71 -4.37
C GLN A 308 -12.12 20.35 -5.84
N ALA A 309 -11.13 19.71 -6.46
CA ALA A 309 -11.25 19.23 -7.84
C ALA A 309 -12.33 18.14 -8.00
N LEU A 310 -12.47 17.25 -7.01
CA LEU A 310 -13.50 16.22 -6.99
C LEU A 310 -14.92 16.76 -6.78
N GLN A 311 -15.07 17.94 -6.16
CA GLN A 311 -16.37 18.60 -5.93
C GLN A 311 -16.76 19.59 -7.05
N ALA A 312 -15.83 19.94 -7.93
CA ALA A 312 -16.04 20.93 -9.00
C ALA A 312 -16.54 20.31 -10.32
N ASP A 313 -16.51 18.97 -10.42
CA ASP A 313 -17.12 18.16 -11.50
C ASP A 313 -18.46 17.56 -11.06
#